data_AF-A0A191HUX6-F1
#
_entry.id   AF-A0A191HUX6-F1
#
_cell.length_a   1.000
_cell.length_b   1.000
_cell.length_c   1.000
_cell.angle_alpha   90.00
_cell.angle_beta   90.00
_cell.angle_gamma   90.00
#
_symmetry.space_group_name_H-M   'P 1'
#
loop_
_entity.id
_entity.type
_entity.pdbx_description
1 polymer ?
#
loop_
_entity_poly.entity_id
_entity_poly.type
_entity_poly.pdbx_seq_one_letter_code
_entity_poly.pdbx_strand_id
1 'polypeptide(L)'
;MYEQAVNFIYKENAPLTYKVTYDGNLNTGGTLPLDNTDYLEGQLINNLDAGDIIKDGYTFKGWNTAADGSGKLWDYAVDTMPARNITLYAQWEPNEIVTVGPEVEEKILILKIRVSPN
;
A
#
# COMPACT_ATOMS: atom_id res chain seq x y z
N MET A 1 32.43 37.87 7.63
CA MET A 1 32.97 37.26 6.40
C MET A 1 33.25 35.76 6.53
N TYR A 2 33.49 35.22 7.72
CA TYR A 2 33.73 33.77 7.91
C TYR A 2 32.46 32.90 7.95
N GLU A 3 31.35 33.37 8.52
CA GLU A 3 30.11 32.58 8.62
C GLU A 3 29.47 32.24 7.27
N GLN A 4 29.60 33.14 6.27
CA GLN A 4 29.07 32.88 4.93
C GLN A 4 29.85 31.76 4.23
N ALA A 5 31.18 31.72 4.34
CA ALA A 5 32.01 30.69 3.71
C ALA A 5 31.80 29.29 4.33
N VAL A 6 31.52 29.22 5.64
CA VAL A 6 31.22 27.98 6.35
C VAL A 6 29.88 27.37 5.89
N ASN A 7 28.84 28.19 5.69
CA ASN A 7 27.55 27.72 5.16
C ASN A 7 27.64 27.19 3.72
N PHE A 8 28.61 27.64 2.91
CA PHE A 8 28.81 27.11 1.56
C PHE A 8 29.48 25.72 1.57
N ILE A 9 30.43 25.45 2.47
CA ILE A 9 31.12 24.13 2.56
C ILE A 9 30.18 23.03 3.08
N TYR A 10 29.25 23.34 3.99
CA TYR A 10 28.29 22.34 4.49
C TYR A 10 27.14 22.03 3.52
N LYS A 11 26.81 22.94 2.59
CA LYS A 11 25.68 22.73 1.67
C LYS A 11 26.01 21.72 0.56
N GLU A 12 27.28 21.53 0.23
CA GLU A 12 27.75 20.64 -0.84
C GLU A 12 28.02 19.20 -0.37
N ASN A 13 28.08 18.97 0.96
CA ASN A 13 28.37 17.66 1.57
C ASN A 13 27.18 17.07 2.35
N ALA A 14 25.96 17.56 2.13
CA ALA A 14 24.78 16.94 2.73
C ALA A 14 24.63 15.50 2.18
N PRO A 15 24.39 14.49 3.03
CA PRO A 15 24.17 13.14 2.56
C PRO A 15 22.95 13.12 1.63
N LEU A 16 23.05 12.41 0.51
CA LEU A 16 21.92 12.24 -0.40
C LEU A 16 20.81 11.49 0.32
N THR A 17 19.61 12.09 0.31
CA THR A 17 18.40 11.47 0.84
C THR A 17 17.44 11.13 -0.30
N TYR A 18 16.60 10.15 -0.02
CA TYR A 18 15.62 9.63 -0.97
C TYR A 18 14.23 9.59 -0.33
N LYS A 19 13.21 9.65 -1.19
CA LYS A 19 11.80 9.63 -0.80
C LYS A 19 11.08 8.40 -1.31
N VAL A 20 10.08 7.99 -0.55
CA VAL A 20 9.14 6.92 -0.87
C VAL A 20 7.82 7.57 -1.25
N THR A 21 7.21 7.12 -2.33
CA THR A 21 5.85 7.52 -2.73
C THR A 21 4.98 6.28 -2.81
N TYR A 22 3.73 6.40 -2.38
CA TYR A 22 2.75 5.32 -2.43
C TYR A 22 1.75 5.59 -3.56
N ASP A 23 1.46 4.57 -4.36
CA ASP A 23 0.50 4.62 -5.46
C ASP A 23 -0.60 3.57 -5.23
N GLY A 24 -1.86 4.02 -5.15
CA GLY A 24 -3.01 3.16 -4.86
C GLY A 24 -3.32 2.11 -5.93
N ASN A 25 -2.67 2.20 -7.09
CA ASN A 25 -2.70 1.22 -8.17
C ASN A 25 -4.13 0.77 -8.52
N LEU A 26 -4.89 1.72 -9.07
CA LEU A 26 -6.31 1.58 -9.42
C LEU A 26 -7.22 1.45 -8.20
N ASN A 27 -6.87 2.07 -7.07
CA ASN A 27 -7.79 2.23 -5.95
C ASN A 27 -9.04 3.02 -6.40
N THR A 28 -10.19 2.67 -5.84
CA THR A 28 -11.46 3.35 -6.12
C THR A 28 -11.82 4.38 -5.04
N GLY A 29 -11.11 4.38 -3.91
CA GLY A 29 -11.29 5.35 -2.84
C GLY A 29 -10.19 5.31 -1.79
N GLY A 30 -10.42 6.07 -0.71
CA GLY A 30 -9.50 6.16 0.43
C GLY A 30 -8.44 7.24 0.29
N THR A 31 -7.53 7.26 1.27
CA THR A 31 -6.37 8.18 1.30
C THR A 31 -5.09 7.37 1.34
N LEU A 32 -4.14 7.69 0.47
CA LEU A 32 -2.83 7.04 0.45
C LEU A 32 -1.96 7.45 1.64
N PRO A 33 -1.04 6.58 2.10
CA PRO A 33 -0.05 6.95 3.09
C PRO A 33 0.81 8.11 2.60
N LEU A 34 1.05 9.08 3.48
CA LEU A 34 1.97 10.19 3.22
C LEU A 34 3.25 9.99 4.04
N ASP A 35 4.36 9.73 3.34
CA ASP A 35 5.68 9.67 3.94
C ASP A 35 6.47 10.96 3.67
N ASN A 36 6.66 11.76 4.71
CA ASN A 36 7.45 12.99 4.65
C ASN A 36 8.92 12.77 5.07
N THR A 37 9.31 11.53 5.34
CA THR A 37 10.67 11.19 5.79
C THR A 37 11.66 11.31 4.64
N ASP A 38 12.86 11.79 4.96
CA ASP A 38 14.03 11.72 4.09
C ASP A 38 14.91 10.54 4.53
N TYR A 39 15.03 9.52 3.68
CA TYR A 39 15.76 8.29 3.98
C TYR A 39 17.16 8.32 3.41
N LEU A 40 18.13 7.79 4.16
CA LEU A 40 19.44 7.45 3.63
C LEU A 40 19.38 6.09 2.90
N GLU A 41 20.27 5.86 1.94
CA GLU A 41 20.46 4.53 1.37
C GLU A 41 20.77 3.52 2.48
N GLY A 42 20.18 2.32 2.41
CA GLY A 42 20.36 1.26 3.39
C GLY A 42 19.53 1.42 4.67
N GLN A 43 18.79 2.52 4.83
CA GLN A 43 17.89 2.71 5.96
C GLN A 43 16.60 1.89 5.76
N LEU A 44 16.07 1.29 6.84
CA LEU A 44 14.71 0.73 6.82
C LEU A 44 13.68 1.85 6.64
N ILE A 45 12.69 1.61 5.77
CA ILE A 45 11.56 2.52 5.57
C ILE A 45 10.57 2.33 6.72
N ASN A 46 9.93 3.41 7.17
CA ASN A 46 8.89 3.32 8.18
C ASN A 46 7.70 2.52 7.64
N ASN A 47 7.24 1.53 8.39
CA ASN A 47 6.00 0.82 8.07
C ASN A 47 4.81 1.75 8.39
N LEU A 48 4.41 2.53 7.39
CA LEU A 48 3.18 3.31 7.46
C LEU A 48 2.01 2.36 7.21
N ASP A 49 0.97 2.47 8.03
CA ASP A 49 -0.30 1.82 7.73
C ASP A 49 -0.71 2.19 6.30
N ALA A 50 -1.25 1.22 5.55
CA ALA A 50 -1.74 1.44 4.19
C ALA A 50 -2.85 2.51 4.14
N GLY A 51 -3.39 2.88 5.31
CA GLY A 51 -4.45 3.84 5.48
C GLY A 51 -5.78 3.23 5.09
N ASP A 52 -6.74 4.08 4.74
CA ASP A 52 -8.10 3.67 4.38
C ASP A 52 -8.26 3.41 2.88
N ILE A 53 -7.21 2.92 2.20
CA ILE A 53 -7.26 2.67 0.75
C ILE A 53 -8.29 1.59 0.41
N ILE A 54 -9.11 1.86 -0.61
CA ILE A 54 -10.20 0.98 -1.02
C ILE A 54 -10.09 0.69 -2.51
N LYS A 55 -10.35 -0.56 -2.88
CA LYS A 55 -10.63 -0.97 -4.26
C LYS A 55 -11.84 -1.89 -4.26
N ASP A 56 -12.94 -1.43 -4.83
CA ASP A 56 -14.22 -2.12 -4.76
C ASP A 56 -14.13 -3.55 -5.34
N GLY A 57 -14.53 -4.53 -4.53
CA GLY A 57 -14.44 -5.95 -4.88
C GLY A 57 -13.06 -6.58 -4.72
N TYR A 58 -12.10 -5.89 -4.09
CA TYR A 58 -10.76 -6.40 -3.82
C TYR A 58 -10.32 -6.18 -2.36
N THR A 59 -9.33 -6.95 -1.93
CA THR A 59 -8.63 -6.83 -0.64
C THR A 59 -7.18 -6.43 -0.89
N PHE A 60 -6.67 -5.49 -0.09
CA PHE A 60 -5.27 -5.06 -0.16
C PHE A 60 -4.33 -6.20 0.30
N LYS A 61 -3.32 -6.52 -0.51
CA LYS A 61 -2.34 -7.59 -0.23
C LYS A 61 -0.99 -7.06 0.29
N GLY A 62 -0.67 -5.81 -0.02
CA GLY A 62 0.62 -5.23 0.30
C GLY A 62 1.13 -4.30 -0.79
N TRP A 63 2.30 -3.71 -0.53
CA TRP A 63 2.99 -2.79 -1.41
C TRP A 63 4.02 -3.53 -2.27
N ASN A 64 4.09 -3.25 -3.57
CA ASN A 64 5.04 -3.89 -4.51
C ASN A 64 5.90 -2.85 -5.23
N THR A 65 7.13 -3.21 -5.60
CA THR A 65 8.05 -2.33 -6.35
C THR A 65 7.66 -2.11 -7.82
N ALA A 66 6.65 -2.81 -8.34
CA ALA A 66 6.10 -2.63 -9.68
C ALA A 66 4.57 -2.65 -9.66
N ALA A 67 3.95 -1.82 -10.50
CA ALA A 67 2.49 -1.68 -10.59
C ALA A 67 1.78 -2.95 -11.07
N ASP A 68 2.40 -3.69 -11.99
CA ASP A 68 1.87 -4.93 -12.57
C ASP A 68 2.08 -6.16 -11.67
N GLY A 69 2.69 -5.99 -10.49
CA GLY A 69 2.98 -7.07 -9.55
C GLY A 69 4.20 -7.93 -9.90
N SER A 70 4.92 -7.63 -10.99
CA SER A 70 6.15 -8.36 -11.38
C SER A 70 7.34 -8.09 -10.46
N GLY A 71 7.25 -7.02 -9.67
CA GLY A 71 8.25 -6.63 -8.70
C GLY A 71 8.18 -7.43 -7.40
N LYS A 72 8.92 -6.96 -6.41
CA LYS A 72 8.97 -7.56 -5.08
C LYS A 72 7.87 -6.95 -4.19
N LEU A 73 7.15 -7.79 -3.43
CA LEU A 73 6.36 -7.35 -2.28
C LEU A 73 7.30 -6.78 -1.21
N TRP A 74 7.11 -5.52 -0.86
CA TRP A 74 7.96 -4.80 0.08
C TRP A 74 7.81 -5.36 1.49
N ASP A 75 8.93 -5.74 2.09
CA ASP A 75 8.99 -6.23 3.47
C ASP A 75 9.72 -5.20 4.36
N TYR A 76 8.96 -4.44 5.14
CA TYR A 76 9.48 -3.39 6.02
C TYR A 76 10.44 -3.90 7.11
N ALA A 77 10.51 -5.21 7.37
CA ALA A 77 11.43 -5.77 8.35
C ALA A 77 12.86 -5.96 7.79
N VAL A 78 13.01 -6.08 6.47
CA VAL A 78 14.29 -6.44 5.84
C VAL A 78 14.67 -5.57 4.65
N ASP A 79 13.70 -4.95 3.97
CA ASP A 79 13.96 -4.11 2.81
C ASP A 79 14.40 -2.71 3.21
N THR A 80 15.49 -2.29 2.59
CA THR A 80 16.12 -1.00 2.84
C THR A 80 15.97 -0.06 1.66
N MET A 81 15.97 1.23 1.94
CA MET A 81 15.91 2.29 0.94
C MET A 81 17.07 2.16 -0.07
N PRO A 82 16.80 2.08 -1.39
CA PRO A 82 17.86 2.10 -2.39
C PRO A 82 18.42 3.51 -2.59
N ALA A 83 19.53 3.63 -3.32
CA ALA A 83 20.11 4.91 -3.75
C ALA A 83 19.27 5.69 -4.79
N ARG A 84 17.94 5.68 -4.67
CA ARG A 84 17.00 6.41 -5.52
C ARG A 84 15.65 6.55 -4.83
N ASN A 85 14.86 7.53 -5.25
CA ASN A 85 13.45 7.58 -4.90
C ASN A 85 12.73 6.35 -5.45
N ILE A 86 11.77 5.84 -4.70
CA ILE A 86 10.95 4.70 -5.11
C ILE A 86 9.47 5.03 -5.03
N THR A 87 8.71 4.35 -5.87
CA THR A 87 7.25 4.27 -5.75
C THR A 87 6.88 2.84 -5.39
N LEU A 88 6.05 2.70 -4.36
CA LEU A 88 5.46 1.44 -3.95
C LEU A 88 4.00 1.42 -4.38
N TYR A 89 3.61 0.35 -5.09
CA TYR A 89 2.31 0.20 -5.71
C TYR A 89 1.45 -0.78 -4.93
N ALA A 90 0.22 -0.41 -4.61
CA ALA A 90 -0.71 -1.30 -3.93
C ALA A 90 -0.99 -2.53 -4.81
N GLN A 91 -0.95 -3.72 -4.22
CA GLN A 91 -1.38 -4.95 -4.87
C GLN A 91 -2.68 -5.42 -4.23
N TRP A 92 -3.58 -5.92 -5.07
CA TRP A 92 -4.96 -6.18 -4.74
C TRP A 92 -5.33 -7.61 -5.14
N GLU A 93 -6.04 -8.32 -4.28
CA GLU A 93 -6.61 -9.64 -4.57
C GLU A 93 -8.13 -9.51 -4.72
N PRO A 94 -8.75 -10.08 -5.77
CA PRO A 94 -10.21 -10.10 -5.90
C PRO A 94 -10.85 -10.79 -4.70
N ASN A 95 -11.93 -10.19 -4.18
CA ASN A 95 -12.72 -10.81 -3.12
C ASN A 95 -13.45 -12.02 -3.70
N GLU A 96 -13.49 -13.13 -2.96
CA GLU A 96 -14.24 -14.31 -3.37
C GLU A 96 -15.75 -13.98 -3.40
N ILE A 97 -16.34 -14.01 -4.59
CA ILE A 97 -17.79 -13.91 -4.74
C ILE A 97 -18.36 -15.30 -4.49
N VAL A 98 -18.94 -15.52 -3.30
CA VAL A 98 -19.79 -16.69 -3.09
C VAL A 98 -21.06 -16.51 -3.91
N THR A 99 -21.03 -17.05 -5.13
CA THR A 99 -22.25 -17.15 -5.93
C THR A 99 -23.12 -18.20 -5.27
N VAL A 100 -24.17 -17.78 -4.55
CA VAL A 100 -25.22 -18.71 -4.15
C VAL A 100 -25.85 -19.26 -5.42
N GLY A 101 -25.53 -20.50 -5.77
CA GLY A 101 -26.20 -21.18 -6.88
C GLY A 101 -27.70 -21.30 -6.61
N PRO A 102 -28.54 -21.52 -7.63
CA PRO A 102 -29.99 -21.65 -7.47
C PRO A 102 -30.39 -22.70 -6.42
N GLU A 103 -29.53 -23.70 -6.18
CA GLU A 103 -29.71 -24.70 -5.13
C GLU A 103 -29.68 -24.12 -3.70
N VAL A 104 -28.87 -23.10 -3.44
CA VAL A 104 -28.79 -22.44 -2.12
C VAL A 104 -29.97 -21.49 -1.92
N GLU A 105 -30.45 -20.85 -2.99
CA GLU A 105 -31.66 -20.01 -2.96
C GLU A 105 -32.92 -20.84 -2.71
N GLU A 106 -33.08 -22.00 -3.39
CA GLU A 106 -34.17 -22.94 -3.10
C GLU A 106 -34.10 -23.42 -1.65
N LYS A 107 -32.91 -23.79 -1.16
CA LYS A 107 -32.74 -24.25 0.24
C LYS A 107 -33.07 -23.17 1.26
N ILE A 108 -32.71 -21.91 1.03
CA ILE A 108 -33.07 -20.76 1.88
C ILE A 108 -34.57 -20.46 1.79
N LEU A 109 -35.18 -20.56 0.61
CA LEU A 109 -36.61 -20.32 0.38
C LEU A 109 -37.47 -21.38 1.09
N ILE A 110 -37.10 -22.66 0.98
CA ILE A 110 -37.79 -23.77 1.67
C ILE A 110 -37.65 -23.63 3.19
N LEU A 111 -36.50 -23.13 3.68
CA LEU A 111 -36.32 -22.85 5.11
C LEU A 111 -37.22 -21.69 5.58
N LYS A 112 -37.35 -20.60 4.81
CA LYS A 112 -38.22 -19.47 5.14
C LYS A 112 -39.70 -19.85 5.21
N ILE A 113 -40.17 -20.76 4.37
CA ILE A 113 -41.56 -21.25 4.37
C ILE A 113 -41.87 -22.12 5.61
N ARG A 114 -40.89 -22.85 6.15
CA ARG A 114 -41.06 -23.73 7.31
C ARG A 114 -41.04 -23.00 8.66
N VAL A 115 -40.60 -21.75 8.70
CA VAL A 115 -40.40 -20.98 9.94
C VAL A 115 -41.45 -19.87 10.11
N SER A 116 -42.46 -19.77 9.24
CA SER A 116 -43.65 -18.96 9.50
C SER A 116 -44.44 -19.57 10.66
N PRO A 117 -44.51 -18.93 11.85
CA PRO A 117 -45.40 -19.40 12.90
C PRO A 117 -46.84 -19.02 12.52
N ASN A 118 -47.77 -19.98 12.67
CA ASN A 118 -49.20 -19.66 12.82
C ASN A 118 -49.42 -18.79 14.06
#